data_AF-A0A948TRC5-F1
#
_entry.id   AF-A0A948TRC5-F1
#
_cell.length_a   1.000
_cell.length_b   1.000
_cell.length_c   1.000
_cell.angle_alpha   90.00
_cell.angle_beta   90.00
_cell.angle_gamma   90.00
#
_symmetry.space_group_name_H-M   'P 1'
#
loop_
_entity.id
_entity.type
_entity.pdbx_description
1 polymer ?
#
loop_
_entity_poly.entity_id
_entity_poly.type
_entity_poly.pdbx_seq_one_letter_code
_entity_poly.pdbx_strand_id
1 'polypeptide(L)'
;MAVFILGIARYQPKIPEIKKYNNNEITILARVAKEPEIKENSIQLTLKGTRLIAGEDVLDVEGKFLVNVREYPDYRYNDVLLLKGLLKEPESFDAFDYKNYLEKKGIHSLMSFPEIQIVKRESSFYGAVLNFKNKIRENINKSFGYLQAKLLSGILLGDQSTFSQEFKDKLNVSGLRHITAISGMNVAILCTILMSLFLGLGLWRSQAFYFTVFAIFLFVLTVGFQASVIRAGIMGIFVLLAQKTGRMSDSIRILVITSAIMLLVNPMMLRWDAGFQLSFLALLGLVLLQKHIEKLLKF
;
A
#
# COMPACT_ATOMS: atom_id res chain seq x y z
N MET A 1 21.75 11.23 7.57
CA MET A 1 21.57 11.09 9.03
C MET A 1 20.48 12.01 9.58
N ALA A 2 20.51 13.33 9.34
CA ALA A 2 19.56 14.28 9.94
C ALA A 2 18.07 13.94 9.69
N VAL A 3 17.69 13.53 8.47
CA VAL A 3 16.30 13.17 8.16
C VAL A 3 15.83 11.92 8.92
N PHE A 4 16.72 10.96 9.13
CA PHE A 4 16.43 9.74 9.89
C PHE A 4 16.24 10.05 11.38
N ILE A 5 17.10 10.92 11.92
CA ILE A 5 17.02 11.39 13.31
C ILE A 5 15.72 12.19 13.53
N LEU A 6 15.34 13.06 12.59
CA LEU A 6 14.08 13.80 12.63
C LEU A 6 12.85 12.87 12.48
N GLY A 7 12.94 11.84 11.63
CA GLY A 7 11.91 10.82 11.49
C GLY A 7 11.69 10.03 12.78
N ILE A 8 12.77 9.63 13.46
CA ILE A 8 12.72 8.97 14.77
C ILE A 8 12.19 9.93 15.85
N ALA A 9 12.66 11.18 15.88
CA ALA A 9 12.21 12.17 16.85
C ALA A 9 10.71 12.49 16.72
N ARG A 10 10.17 12.46 15.49
CA ARG A 10 8.73 12.61 15.23
C ARG A 10 7.95 11.34 15.57
N TYR A 11 8.52 10.16 15.30
CA TYR A 11 7.92 8.87 15.62
C TYR A 11 8.16 8.54 17.08
N GLN A 12 7.47 9.25 17.99
CA GLN A 12 7.31 8.76 19.35
C GLN A 12 6.41 7.52 19.26
N PRO A 13 6.90 6.32 19.63
CA PRO A 13 6.03 5.16 19.74
C PRO A 13 5.13 5.38 20.96
N LYS A 14 4.02 6.10 20.76
CA LYS A 14 2.89 6.01 21.69
C LYS A 14 2.45 4.56 21.64
N ILE A 15 2.66 3.84 22.74
CA ILE A 15 2.14 2.48 22.89
C ILE A 15 0.63 2.61 22.66
N PRO A 16 0.06 2.01 21.60
CA PRO A 16 -1.35 2.16 21.33
C PRO A 16 -2.13 1.56 22.50
N GLU A 17 -3.11 2.31 22.99
CA GLU A 17 -3.86 1.94 24.20
C GLU A 17 -4.57 0.60 24.05
N ILE A 18 -4.93 0.25 22.81
CA ILE A 18 -5.51 -1.04 22.42
C ILE A 18 -4.59 -2.22 22.83
N LYS A 19 -3.26 -2.06 22.81
CA LYS A 19 -2.32 -3.13 23.17
C LYS A 19 -2.49 -3.59 24.63
N LYS A 20 -2.96 -2.70 25.52
CA LYS A 20 -3.18 -3.02 26.95
C LYS A 20 -4.32 -4.02 27.17
N TYR A 21 -5.22 -4.17 26.18
CA TYR A 21 -6.39 -5.05 26.26
C TYR A 21 -6.19 -6.37 25.53
N ASN A 22 -4.97 -6.68 25.11
CA ASN A 22 -4.66 -8.00 24.56
C ASN A 22 -4.96 -9.09 25.60
N ASN A 23 -5.49 -10.22 25.12
CA ASN A 23 -5.96 -11.38 25.86
C ASN A 23 -7.27 -11.19 26.65
N ASN A 24 -7.97 -10.06 26.46
CA ASN A 24 -9.30 -9.83 27.04
C ASN A 24 -10.38 -9.84 25.95
N GLU A 25 -11.58 -10.30 26.33
CA GLU A 25 -12.77 -10.11 25.51
C GLU A 25 -13.25 -8.66 25.68
N ILE A 26 -13.32 -7.94 24.56
CA ILE A 26 -13.68 -6.53 24.56
C ILE A 26 -14.77 -6.25 23.53
N THR A 27 -15.57 -5.23 23.81
CA THR A 27 -16.46 -4.63 22.81
C THR A 27 -15.83 -3.33 22.34
N ILE A 28 -15.60 -3.19 21.04
CA ILE A 28 -14.89 -2.05 20.47
C ILE A 28 -15.65 -1.49 19.26
N LEU A 29 -15.85 -0.18 19.26
CA LEU A 29 -16.33 0.58 18.11
C LEU A 29 -15.11 1.01 17.30
N ALA A 30 -15.07 0.55 16.06
CA ALA A 30 -13.93 0.74 15.17
C ALA A 30 -14.37 1.09 13.76
N ARG A 31 -13.47 1.73 13.02
CA ARG A 31 -13.69 2.14 11.64
C ARG A 31 -12.79 1.35 10.70
N VAL A 32 -13.32 0.93 9.55
CA VAL A 32 -12.53 0.27 8.50
C VAL A 32 -11.51 1.25 7.92
N ALA A 33 -10.23 1.00 8.18
CA ALA A 33 -9.13 1.91 7.89
C ALA A 33 -8.44 1.65 6.53
N LYS A 34 -8.69 0.49 5.91
CA LYS A 34 -8.16 0.11 4.59
C LYS A 34 -9.21 -0.65 3.79
N GLU A 35 -9.02 -0.74 2.47
CA GLU A 35 -9.80 -1.63 1.62
C GLU A 35 -9.73 -3.07 2.18
N PRO A 36 -10.87 -3.76 2.37
CA PRO A 36 -10.90 -5.14 2.82
C PRO A 36 -10.07 -6.05 1.91
N GLU A 37 -9.21 -6.87 2.50
CA GLU A 37 -8.40 -7.83 1.76
C GLU A 37 -9.13 -9.17 1.71
N ILE A 38 -9.60 -9.57 0.53
CA ILE A 38 -10.26 -10.87 0.33
C ILE A 38 -9.19 -11.96 0.30
N LYS A 39 -9.35 -12.98 1.13
CA LYS A 39 -8.57 -14.23 1.11
C LYS A 39 -9.46 -15.38 0.69
N GLU A 40 -8.88 -16.56 0.46
CA GLU A 40 -9.61 -17.75 -0.03
C GLU A 40 -10.83 -18.10 0.84
N ASN A 41 -10.70 -18.07 2.18
CA ASN A 41 -11.78 -18.47 3.10
C ASN A 41 -12.18 -17.40 4.13
N SER A 42 -11.65 -16.18 4.02
CA SER A 42 -11.92 -15.11 4.99
C SER A 42 -11.69 -13.73 4.38
N ILE A 43 -12.30 -12.72 4.98
CA ILE A 43 -11.98 -11.33 4.70
C ILE A 43 -11.11 -10.81 5.83
N GLN A 44 -10.00 -10.17 5.48
CA GLN A 44 -9.11 -9.53 6.42
C GLN A 44 -9.37 -8.02 6.43
N LEU A 45 -9.85 -7.52 7.57
CA LEU A 45 -10.14 -6.11 7.79
C LEU A 45 -9.02 -5.46 8.62
N THR A 46 -8.53 -4.31 8.18
CA THR A 46 -7.71 -3.45 9.04
C THR A 46 -8.59 -2.35 9.62
N LEU A 47 -8.76 -2.34 10.94
CA LEU A 47 -9.65 -1.43 11.63
C LEU A 47 -8.85 -0.45 12.50
N LYS A 48 -9.36 0.78 12.65
CA LYS A 48 -8.88 1.76 13.63
C LYS A 48 -9.89 1.82 14.77
N GLY A 49 -9.48 1.44 15.98
CA GLY A 49 -10.29 1.60 17.18
C GLY A 49 -10.59 3.07 17.43
N THR A 50 -11.81 3.35 17.86
CA THR A 50 -12.25 4.70 18.23
C THR A 50 -12.70 4.72 19.68
N ARG A 51 -13.55 3.76 20.09
CA ARG A 51 -14.05 3.64 21.46
C ARG A 51 -14.05 2.20 21.91
N LEU A 52 -13.58 1.96 23.12
CA LEU A 52 -13.63 0.67 23.79
C LEU A 52 -14.69 0.73 24.89
N ILE A 53 -15.54 -0.28 24.91
CA ILE A 53 -16.62 -0.45 25.89
C ILE A 53 -16.20 -1.61 26.80
N ALA A 54 -15.83 -1.29 28.04
CA ALA A 54 -15.44 -2.25 29.07
C ALA A 54 -16.42 -2.12 30.24
N GLY A 55 -17.50 -2.92 30.23
CA GLY A 55 -18.58 -2.79 31.21
C GLY A 55 -19.37 -1.49 31.01
N GLU A 56 -19.41 -0.64 32.04
CA GLU A 56 -20.09 0.67 32.00
C GLU A 56 -19.19 1.81 31.50
N ASP A 57 -17.88 1.60 31.46
CA ASP A 57 -16.91 2.63 31.04
C ASP A 57 -16.72 2.64 29.52
N VAL A 58 -16.80 3.84 28.93
CA VAL A 58 -16.48 4.10 27.53
C VAL A 58 -15.16 4.87 27.45
N LEU A 59 -14.12 4.21 26.97
CA LEU A 59 -12.79 4.78 26.83
C LEU A 59 -12.53 5.09 25.35
N ASP A 60 -12.13 6.32 25.06
CA ASP A 60 -11.58 6.64 23.74
C ASP A 60 -10.24 5.92 23.60
N VAL A 61 -10.07 5.15 22.52
CA VAL A 61 -8.86 4.39 22.26
C VAL A 61 -8.35 4.66 20.86
N GLU A 62 -7.03 4.83 20.73
CA GLU A 62 -6.38 4.89 19.42
C GLU A 62 -5.48 3.67 19.19
N GLY A 63 -5.65 3.07 18.01
CA GLY A 63 -4.78 2.00 17.53
C GLY A 63 -5.38 1.27 16.35
N LYS A 64 -4.54 0.61 15.55
CA LYS A 64 -5.01 -0.29 14.50
C LYS A 64 -4.92 -1.73 14.97
N PHE A 65 -5.91 -2.51 14.58
CA PHE A 65 -5.96 -3.94 14.81
C PHE A 65 -6.50 -4.62 13.56
N LEU A 66 -6.20 -5.90 13.43
CA LEU A 66 -6.53 -6.67 12.25
C LEU A 66 -7.56 -7.74 12.62
N VAL A 67 -8.63 -7.81 11.84
CA VAL A 67 -9.76 -8.70 12.10
C VAL A 67 -9.93 -9.65 10.93
N ASN A 68 -9.98 -10.95 11.21
CA ASN A 68 -10.39 -11.93 10.21
C ASN A 68 -11.86 -12.23 10.40
N VAL A 69 -12.65 -12.08 9.34
CA VAL A 69 -14.12 -12.22 9.36
C VAL A 69 -14.57 -13.18 8.28
N ARG A 70 -15.82 -13.66 8.39
CA ARG A 70 -16.45 -14.47 7.33
C ARG A 70 -16.73 -13.60 6.11
N GLU A 71 -16.96 -14.24 4.96
CA GLU A 71 -17.17 -13.57 3.68
C GLU A 71 -18.40 -12.64 3.64
N TYR A 72 -19.37 -12.88 4.53
CA TYR A 72 -20.59 -12.07 4.66
C TYR A 72 -20.75 -11.53 6.08
N PRO A 73 -21.34 -10.33 6.26
CA PRO A 73 -21.80 -9.37 5.23
C PRO A 73 -20.66 -8.61 4.49
N ASP A 74 -20.99 -7.84 3.44
CA ASP A 74 -20.05 -6.96 2.72
C ASP A 74 -19.62 -5.76 3.58
N TYR A 75 -18.30 -5.53 3.66
CA TYR A 75 -17.67 -4.46 4.43
C TYR A 75 -17.03 -3.45 3.49
N ARG A 76 -17.12 -2.16 3.80
CA ARG A 76 -16.55 -1.10 2.98
C ARG A 76 -15.56 -0.25 3.75
N TYR A 77 -14.65 0.37 3.01
CA TYR A 77 -13.79 1.40 3.57
C TYR A 77 -14.64 2.48 4.25
N ASN A 78 -14.22 2.88 5.45
CA ASN A 78 -14.89 3.88 6.28
C ASN A 78 -16.20 3.43 6.97
N ASP A 79 -16.59 2.16 6.87
CA ASP A 79 -17.69 1.63 7.68
C ASP A 79 -17.33 1.67 9.17
N VAL A 80 -18.31 2.00 10.01
CA VAL A 80 -18.22 1.98 11.47
C VAL A 80 -18.85 0.69 11.96
N LEU A 81 -18.04 -0.11 12.64
CA LEU A 81 -18.36 -1.45 13.11
C LEU A 81 -18.29 -1.50 14.63
N LEU A 82 -19.28 -2.15 15.25
CA LEU A 82 -19.23 -2.58 16.64
C LEU A 82 -18.82 -4.05 16.64
N LEU A 83 -17.74 -4.36 17.36
CA LEU A 83 -17.11 -5.67 17.36
C LEU A 83 -17.06 -6.18 18.79
N LYS A 84 -17.44 -7.43 18.99
CA LYS A 84 -17.25 -8.12 20.26
C LYS A 84 -16.44 -9.39 20.05
N GLY A 85 -15.32 -9.51 20.77
CA GLY A 85 -14.50 -10.70 20.70
C GLY A 85 -13.18 -10.58 21.43
N LEU A 86 -12.40 -11.67 21.38
CA LEU A 86 -11.10 -11.77 22.02
C LEU A 86 -10.02 -11.06 21.20
N LEU A 87 -9.39 -10.07 21.80
CA LEU A 87 -8.22 -9.42 21.23
C LEU A 87 -6.97 -10.24 21.58
N LYS A 88 -6.15 -10.60 20.59
CA LYS A 88 -4.91 -11.38 20.77
C LYS A 88 -3.69 -10.58 20.32
N GLU A 89 -2.56 -10.81 20.97
CA GLU A 89 -1.28 -10.29 20.48
C GLU A 89 -0.81 -11.12 19.25
N PRO A 90 -0.23 -10.49 18.21
CA PRO A 90 0.40 -11.22 17.13
C PRO A 90 1.55 -12.11 17.63
N GLU A 91 1.51 -13.38 17.26
CA GLU A 91 2.61 -14.32 17.49
C GLU A 91 3.73 -14.07 16.47
N SER A 92 4.96 -14.36 16.88
CA SER A 92 6.11 -14.45 15.97
C SER A 92 6.31 -15.92 15.59
N PHE A 93 6.46 -16.21 14.29
CA PHE A 93 6.77 -17.56 13.82
C PHE A 93 8.27 -17.68 13.54
N ASP A 94 8.85 -18.87 13.71
CA ASP A 94 10.31 -19.09 13.57
C ASP A 94 10.88 -18.68 12.20
N ALA A 95 10.11 -18.86 11.12
CA ALA A 95 10.51 -18.49 9.76
C ALA A 95 10.12 -17.06 9.35
N PHE A 96 9.18 -16.43 10.06
CA PHE A 96 8.68 -15.09 9.73
C PHE A 96 8.19 -14.35 10.97
N ASP A 97 8.84 -13.24 11.27
CA ASP A 97 8.47 -12.35 12.36
C ASP A 97 7.20 -11.54 12.01
N TYR A 98 6.05 -12.21 12.12
CA TYR A 98 4.75 -11.66 11.79
C TYR A 98 4.37 -10.48 12.69
N LYS A 99 4.81 -10.53 13.96
CA LYS A 99 4.63 -9.45 14.93
C LYS A 99 5.27 -8.16 14.42
N ASN A 100 6.55 -8.19 14.09
CA ASN A 100 7.26 -7.01 13.60
C ASN A 100 6.71 -6.51 12.25
N TYR A 101 6.27 -7.41 11.38
CA TYR A 101 5.59 -7.05 10.13
C TYR A 101 4.31 -6.22 10.36
N LEU A 102 3.52 -6.59 11.38
CA LEU A 102 2.30 -5.88 11.75
C LEU A 102 2.58 -4.57 12.49
N GLU A 103 3.58 -4.54 13.38
CA GLU A 103 3.97 -3.32 14.10
C GLU A 103 4.35 -2.18 13.14
N LYS A 104 5.05 -2.49 12.05
CA LYS A 104 5.35 -1.52 10.97
C LYS A 104 4.09 -0.90 10.35
N LYS A 105 2.99 -1.67 10.27
CA LYS A 105 1.68 -1.18 9.78
C LYS A 105 0.91 -0.41 10.87
N GLY A 106 1.46 -0.30 12.08
CA GLY A 106 0.81 0.24 13.28
C GLY A 106 -0.26 -0.70 13.84
N ILE A 107 -0.20 -1.99 13.50
CA ILE A 107 -1.15 -3.02 13.92
C ILE A 107 -0.51 -3.79 15.07
N HIS A 108 -1.14 -3.78 16.24
CA HIS A 108 -0.56 -4.38 17.46
C HIS A 108 -1.42 -5.51 18.05
N SER A 109 -2.59 -5.75 17.44
CA SER A 109 -3.57 -6.68 17.96
C SER A 109 -4.34 -7.34 16.82
N LEU A 110 -4.77 -8.58 17.06
CA LEU A 110 -5.53 -9.43 16.15
C LEU A 110 -6.86 -9.81 16.79
N MET A 111 -7.91 -9.96 15.98
CA MET A 111 -9.19 -10.51 16.41
C MET A 111 -9.68 -11.49 15.34
N SER A 112 -10.11 -12.67 15.77
CA SER A 112 -10.51 -13.74 14.86
C SER A 112 -11.98 -14.06 15.04
N PHE A 113 -12.75 -13.89 13.95
CA PHE A 113 -14.18 -14.18 13.86
C PHE A 113 -15.03 -13.58 15.01
N PRO A 114 -14.96 -12.26 15.27
CA PRO A 114 -15.80 -11.63 16.28
C PRO A 114 -17.27 -11.57 15.85
N GLU A 115 -18.14 -11.26 16.81
CA GLU A 115 -19.48 -10.79 16.51
C GLU A 115 -19.40 -9.35 16.00
N ILE A 116 -20.07 -9.08 14.86
CA ILE A 116 -19.94 -7.80 14.15
C ILE A 116 -21.32 -7.22 13.89
N GLN A 117 -21.48 -5.94 14.23
CA GLN A 117 -22.65 -5.16 13.86
C GLN A 117 -22.20 -3.90 13.12
N ILE A 118 -22.81 -3.63 11.97
CA ILE A 118 -22.54 -2.41 11.20
C ILE A 118 -23.36 -1.28 11.82
N VAL A 119 -22.68 -0.34 12.48
CA VAL A 119 -23.33 0.80 13.15
C VAL A 119 -23.68 1.89 12.15
N LYS A 120 -22.76 2.19 11.23
CA LYS A 120 -22.93 3.29 10.26
C LYS A 120 -22.09 3.05 9.02
N ARG A 121 -22.66 3.33 7.85
CA ARG A 121 -21.93 3.42 6.58
C ARG A 121 -21.66 4.89 6.27
N GLU A 122 -20.39 5.29 6.30
CA GLU A 122 -20.01 6.66 5.98
C GLU A 122 -19.39 6.74 4.58
N SER A 123 -19.95 7.60 3.73
CA SER A 123 -19.31 7.93 2.46
C SER A 123 -18.07 8.80 2.71
N SER A 124 -17.00 8.49 1.97
CA SER A 124 -15.75 9.25 1.99
C SER A 124 -15.30 9.48 0.55
N PHE A 125 -14.58 10.58 0.30
CA PHE A 125 -13.95 10.84 -1.00
C PHE A 125 -13.10 9.63 -1.44
N TYR A 126 -12.31 9.06 -0.53
CA TYR A 126 -11.53 7.86 -0.84
C TYR A 126 -12.43 6.63 -1.08
N GLY A 127 -13.58 6.54 -0.39
CA GLY A 127 -14.60 5.54 -0.68
C GLY A 127 -15.16 5.68 -2.10
N ALA A 128 -15.32 6.90 -2.63
CA ALA A 128 -15.72 7.12 -4.02
C ALA A 128 -14.64 6.66 -5.01
N VAL A 129 -13.35 6.91 -4.71
CA VAL A 129 -12.22 6.40 -5.52
C VAL A 129 -12.21 4.87 -5.54
N LEU A 130 -12.43 4.23 -4.39
CA LEU A 130 -12.53 2.77 -4.32
C LEU A 130 -13.77 2.22 -5.05
N ASN A 131 -14.90 2.91 -5.00
CA ASN A 131 -16.07 2.53 -5.79
C ASN A 131 -15.80 2.64 -7.29
N PHE A 132 -15.08 3.67 -7.72
CA PHE A 132 -14.63 3.80 -9.11
C PHE A 132 -13.68 2.67 -9.51
N LYS A 133 -12.71 2.33 -8.66
CA LYS A 133 -11.84 1.15 -8.84
C LYS A 133 -12.66 -0.14 -9.00
N ASN A 134 -13.67 -0.34 -8.15
CA ASN A 134 -14.55 -1.52 -8.22
C ASN A 134 -15.33 -1.56 -9.53
N LYS A 135 -15.84 -0.43 -10.02
CA LYS A 135 -16.49 -0.37 -11.35
C LYS A 135 -15.55 -0.74 -12.49
N ILE A 136 -14.30 -0.27 -12.46
CA ILE A 136 -13.29 -0.67 -13.46
C ILE A 136 -13.06 -2.19 -13.37
N ARG A 137 -12.90 -2.72 -12.16
CA ARG A 137 -12.72 -4.16 -11.93
C ARG A 137 -13.90 -4.98 -12.49
N GLU A 138 -15.13 -4.56 -12.21
CA GLU A 138 -16.33 -5.23 -12.73
C GLU A 138 -16.39 -5.20 -14.25
N ASN A 139 -16.05 -4.08 -14.88
CA ASN A 139 -16.00 -3.98 -16.34
C ASN A 139 -14.92 -4.90 -16.92
N ILE A 140 -13.73 -4.94 -16.32
CA ILE A 140 -12.66 -5.87 -16.72
C ILE A 140 -13.14 -7.33 -16.63
N ASN A 141 -13.78 -7.70 -15.52
CA ASN A 141 -14.31 -9.05 -15.32
C ASN A 141 -15.43 -9.42 -16.31
N LYS A 142 -16.19 -8.44 -16.80
CA LYS A 142 -17.23 -8.65 -17.83
C LYS A 142 -16.67 -8.75 -19.23
N SER A 143 -15.58 -8.02 -19.53
CA SER A 143 -15.01 -7.93 -20.89
C SER A 143 -13.96 -9.01 -21.20
N PHE A 144 -13.35 -9.62 -20.18
CA PHE A 144 -12.26 -10.57 -20.35
C PHE A 144 -12.55 -11.90 -19.68
N GLY A 145 -11.93 -12.98 -20.16
CA GLY A 145 -11.94 -14.28 -19.49
C GLY A 145 -11.33 -14.19 -18.08
N TYR A 146 -11.69 -15.12 -17.20
CA TYR A 146 -11.33 -15.13 -15.78
C TYR A 146 -9.83 -14.87 -15.51
N LEU A 147 -8.95 -15.56 -16.26
CA LEU A 147 -7.51 -15.46 -16.06
C LEU A 147 -6.96 -14.10 -16.52
N GLN A 148 -7.42 -13.63 -17.69
CA GLN A 148 -7.02 -12.36 -18.29
C GLN A 148 -7.51 -11.19 -17.44
N ALA A 149 -8.75 -11.25 -16.96
CA ALA A 149 -9.35 -10.24 -16.09
C ALA A 149 -8.59 -10.11 -14.76
N LYS A 150 -8.19 -11.24 -14.15
CA LYS A 150 -7.34 -11.26 -12.95
C LYS A 150 -5.98 -10.63 -13.20
N LEU A 151 -5.28 -11.07 -14.25
CA LEU A 151 -3.97 -10.51 -14.60
C LEU A 151 -4.04 -9.01 -14.83
N LEU A 152 -5.03 -8.55 -15.61
CA LEU A 152 -5.23 -7.14 -15.91
C LEU A 152 -5.56 -6.34 -14.65
N SER A 153 -6.43 -6.87 -13.77
CA SER A 153 -6.75 -6.24 -12.48
C SER A 153 -5.53 -6.16 -11.55
N GLY A 154 -4.68 -7.18 -11.53
CA GLY A 154 -3.42 -7.18 -10.78
C GLY A 154 -2.44 -6.12 -11.28
N ILE A 155 -2.27 -6.02 -12.60
CA ILE A 155 -1.32 -5.07 -13.23
C ILE A 155 -1.81 -3.62 -13.15
N LEU A 156 -3.10 -3.36 -13.38
CA LEU A 156 -3.66 -2.01 -13.43
C LEU A 156 -4.15 -1.51 -12.08
N LEU A 157 -4.86 -2.35 -11.31
CA LEU A 157 -5.52 -1.94 -10.06
C LEU A 157 -4.74 -2.37 -8.82
N GLY A 158 -3.68 -3.17 -9.00
CA GLY A 158 -2.85 -3.68 -7.90
C GLY A 158 -3.54 -4.76 -7.09
N ASP A 159 -4.62 -5.31 -7.64
CA ASP A 159 -5.47 -6.26 -6.95
C ASP A 159 -5.02 -7.69 -7.19
N GLN A 160 -4.32 -8.23 -6.21
CA GLN A 160 -3.89 -9.63 -6.18
C GLN A 160 -4.73 -10.48 -5.23
N SER A 161 -5.75 -9.90 -4.59
CA SER A 161 -6.60 -10.61 -3.59
C SER A 161 -7.30 -11.82 -4.22
N THR A 162 -7.63 -11.70 -5.51
CA THR A 162 -8.33 -12.75 -6.26
C THR A 162 -7.39 -13.83 -6.81
N PHE A 163 -6.06 -13.74 -6.66
CA PHE A 163 -5.15 -14.76 -7.20
C PHE A 163 -5.21 -16.03 -6.35
N SER A 164 -5.66 -17.15 -6.95
CA SER A 164 -5.62 -18.46 -6.29
C SER A 164 -4.19 -18.89 -6.03
N GLN A 165 -3.96 -19.70 -4.99
CA GLN A 165 -2.62 -20.16 -4.67
C GLN A 165 -1.95 -20.89 -5.85
N GLU A 166 -2.69 -21.75 -6.56
CA GLU A 166 -2.20 -22.44 -7.77
C GLU A 166 -1.71 -21.46 -8.84
N PHE A 167 -2.42 -20.35 -9.05
CA PHE A 167 -2.02 -19.34 -10.02
C PHE A 167 -0.74 -18.60 -9.58
N LYS A 168 -0.63 -18.30 -8.28
CA LYS A 168 0.59 -17.71 -7.70
C LYS A 168 1.80 -18.63 -7.88
N ASP A 169 1.61 -19.93 -7.74
CA ASP A 169 2.68 -20.92 -7.89
C ASP A 169 3.12 -21.03 -9.36
N LYS A 170 2.19 -21.02 -10.32
CA LYS A 170 2.53 -20.94 -11.76
C LYS A 170 3.32 -19.66 -12.09
N LEU A 171 2.98 -18.53 -11.47
CA LEU A 171 3.74 -17.28 -11.61
C LEU A 171 5.12 -17.35 -10.95
N ASN A 172 5.28 -18.09 -9.86
CA ASN A 172 6.58 -18.31 -9.22
C ASN A 172 7.48 -19.18 -10.12
N VAL A 173 6.95 -20.30 -10.63
CA VAL A 173 7.69 -21.23 -11.50
C VAL A 173 8.15 -20.56 -12.79
N SER A 174 7.30 -19.72 -13.39
CA SER A 174 7.65 -18.94 -14.59
C SER A 174 8.52 -17.72 -14.30
N GLY A 175 8.79 -17.40 -13.03
CA GLY A 175 9.51 -16.21 -12.62
C GLY A 175 8.72 -14.90 -12.80
N LEU A 176 7.47 -14.93 -13.29
CA LEU A 176 6.66 -13.75 -13.61
C LEU A 176 5.94 -13.10 -12.42
N ARG A 177 6.11 -13.67 -11.21
CA ARG A 177 5.55 -13.16 -9.95
C ARG A 177 5.76 -11.66 -9.76
N HIS A 178 6.95 -11.16 -10.09
CA HIS A 178 7.35 -9.77 -9.90
C HIS A 178 6.68 -8.79 -10.89
N ILE A 179 6.26 -9.25 -12.07
CA ILE A 179 5.59 -8.42 -13.09
C ILE A 179 4.13 -8.19 -12.72
N THR A 180 3.49 -9.17 -12.09
CA THR A 180 2.08 -9.08 -11.64
C THR A 180 1.89 -8.20 -10.41
N ALA A 181 2.98 -7.83 -9.72
CA ALA A 181 2.97 -6.79 -8.71
C ALA A 181 3.18 -5.44 -9.38
N ILE A 182 2.45 -4.40 -8.94
CA ILE A 182 2.68 -3.06 -9.49
C ILE A 182 4.11 -2.63 -9.17
N SER A 183 4.92 -2.63 -10.22
CA SER A 183 6.32 -2.32 -10.18
C SER A 183 6.56 -0.84 -10.51
N GLY A 184 7.78 -0.38 -10.27
CA GLY A 184 8.18 0.97 -10.67
C GLY A 184 8.16 1.18 -12.19
N MET A 185 8.33 0.10 -12.97
CA MET A 185 8.23 0.15 -14.43
C MET A 185 6.82 0.49 -14.89
N ASN A 186 5.79 -0.09 -14.26
CA ASN A 186 4.40 0.21 -14.62
C ASN A 186 4.09 1.70 -14.41
N VAL A 187 4.59 2.29 -13.32
CA VAL A 187 4.44 3.72 -13.04
C VAL A 187 5.24 4.55 -14.04
N ALA A 188 6.47 4.17 -14.37
CA ALA A 188 7.28 4.89 -15.36
C ALA A 188 6.65 4.88 -16.76
N ILE A 189 6.13 3.74 -17.21
CA ILE A 189 5.39 3.61 -18.46
C ILE A 189 4.15 4.52 -18.43
N LEU A 190 3.38 4.49 -17.33
CA LEU A 190 2.22 5.34 -17.15
C LEU A 190 2.58 6.83 -17.23
N CYS A 191 3.66 7.27 -16.58
CA CYS A 191 4.16 8.65 -16.68
C CYS A 191 4.43 9.03 -18.15
N THR A 192 5.13 8.17 -18.89
CA THR A 192 5.49 8.43 -20.29
C THR A 192 4.26 8.49 -21.20
N ILE A 193 3.32 7.57 -21.04
CA ILE A 193 2.08 7.54 -21.82
C ILE A 193 1.26 8.80 -21.54
N LEU A 194 1.04 9.15 -20.27
CA LEU A 194 0.27 10.33 -19.89
C LEU A 194 0.92 11.62 -20.39
N MET A 195 2.24 11.74 -20.26
CA MET A 195 2.96 12.92 -20.73
C MET A 195 2.85 13.05 -22.25
N SER A 196 3.06 11.96 -23.00
CA SER A 196 2.92 11.95 -24.47
C SER A 196 1.49 12.24 -24.90
N LEU A 197 0.49 11.70 -24.20
CA LEU A 197 -0.92 11.95 -24.48
C LEU A 197 -1.28 13.42 -24.26
N PHE A 198 -0.92 14.01 -23.12
CA PHE A 198 -1.22 15.41 -22.83
C PHE A 198 -0.51 16.38 -23.79
N LEU A 199 0.74 16.07 -24.17
CA LEU A 199 1.44 16.83 -25.20
C LEU A 199 0.78 16.68 -26.58
N GLY A 200 0.34 15.47 -26.94
CA GLY A 200 -0.39 15.20 -28.18
C GLY A 200 -1.75 15.90 -28.27
N LEU A 201 -2.39 16.15 -27.12
CA LEU A 201 -3.62 16.95 -27.00
C LEU A 201 -3.38 18.47 -27.11
N GLY A 202 -2.14 18.91 -27.32
CA GLY A 202 -1.79 20.32 -27.48
C GLY A 202 -1.56 21.09 -26.17
N LEU A 203 -1.49 20.40 -25.02
CA LEU A 203 -1.18 21.07 -23.76
C LEU A 203 0.29 21.50 -23.72
N TRP A 204 0.55 22.65 -23.09
CA TRP A 204 1.92 23.11 -22.92
C TRP A 204 2.68 22.20 -21.95
N ARG A 205 4.01 22.05 -22.09
CA ARG A 205 4.83 21.15 -21.25
C ARG A 205 4.58 21.31 -19.75
N SER A 206 4.39 22.55 -19.28
CA SER A 206 4.07 22.82 -17.88
C SER A 206 2.69 22.31 -17.47
N GLN A 207 1.68 22.43 -18.31
CA GLN A 207 0.34 21.91 -18.05
C GLN A 207 0.34 20.38 -18.07
N ALA A 208 0.95 19.77 -19.10
CA ALA A 208 1.10 18.32 -19.22
C ALA A 208 1.82 17.71 -18.00
N PHE A 209 2.81 18.42 -17.45
CA PHE A 209 3.47 18.05 -16.19
C PHE A 209 2.47 18.00 -15.03
N TYR A 210 1.72 19.08 -14.78
CA TYR A 210 0.79 19.12 -13.64
C TYR A 210 -0.33 18.08 -13.76
N PHE A 211 -0.88 17.88 -14.96
CA PHE A 211 -1.88 16.85 -15.21
C PHE A 211 -1.32 15.44 -15.02
N THR A 212 -0.09 15.18 -15.48
CA THR A 212 0.58 13.89 -15.26
C THR A 212 0.81 13.62 -13.77
N VAL A 213 1.33 14.60 -13.02
CA VAL A 213 1.53 14.47 -11.57
C VAL A 213 0.21 14.20 -10.85
N PHE A 214 -0.86 14.92 -11.22
CA PHE A 214 -2.19 14.72 -10.67
C PHE A 214 -2.74 13.32 -10.99
N ALA A 215 -2.58 12.85 -12.23
CA ALA A 215 -3.00 11.52 -12.64
C ALA A 215 -2.23 10.41 -11.92
N ILE A 216 -0.91 10.56 -11.70
CA ILE A 216 -0.10 9.64 -10.90
C ILE A 216 -0.60 9.62 -9.44
N PHE A 217 -0.93 10.79 -8.88
CA PHE A 217 -1.49 10.87 -7.54
C PHE A 217 -2.81 10.10 -7.45
N LEU A 218 -3.74 10.30 -8.39
CA LEU A 218 -4.99 9.52 -8.46
C LEU A 218 -4.75 8.01 -8.65
N PHE A 219 -3.74 7.64 -9.42
CA PHE A 219 -3.34 6.24 -9.59
C PHE A 219 -2.86 5.63 -8.26
N VAL A 220 -1.98 6.32 -7.52
CA VAL A 220 -1.51 5.88 -6.19
C VAL A 220 -2.69 5.71 -5.21
N LEU A 221 -3.67 6.62 -5.25
CA LEU A 221 -4.90 6.50 -4.45
C LEU A 221 -5.69 5.24 -4.83
N THR A 222 -5.90 5.01 -6.12
CA THR A 222 -6.66 3.87 -6.64
C THR A 222 -6.02 2.53 -6.28
N VAL A 223 -4.70 2.44 -6.34
CA VAL A 223 -3.95 1.22 -5.98
C VAL A 223 -3.90 0.99 -4.47
N GLY A 224 -4.18 2.00 -3.64
CA GLY A 224 -4.27 1.86 -2.19
C GLY A 224 -2.94 2.05 -1.46
N PHE A 225 -2.12 3.02 -1.90
CA PHE A 225 -0.90 3.42 -1.19
C PHE A 225 0.12 2.29 -0.97
N GLN A 226 0.26 1.39 -1.94
CA GLN A 226 1.30 0.36 -1.91
C GLN A 226 2.70 0.99 -1.92
N ALA A 227 3.61 0.51 -1.07
CA ALA A 227 4.95 1.11 -0.88
C ALA A 227 5.76 1.18 -2.19
N SER A 228 5.65 0.16 -3.04
CA SER A 228 6.30 0.12 -4.36
C SER A 228 5.84 1.26 -5.27
N VAL A 229 4.53 1.52 -5.28
CA VAL A 229 3.89 2.53 -6.13
C VAL A 229 4.15 3.93 -5.62
N ILE A 230 4.15 4.13 -4.29
CA ILE A 230 4.54 5.41 -3.67
C ILE A 230 5.96 5.78 -4.06
N ARG A 231 6.91 4.84 -3.91
CA ARG A 231 8.31 5.06 -4.29
C ARG A 231 8.42 5.46 -5.76
N ALA A 232 7.80 4.69 -6.65
CA ALA A 232 7.85 4.94 -8.08
C ALA A 232 7.16 6.26 -8.47
N GLY A 233 6.07 6.62 -7.80
CA GLY A 233 5.40 7.90 -7.99
C GLY A 233 6.28 9.09 -7.58
N ILE A 234 6.92 9.01 -6.41
CA ILE A 234 7.87 10.05 -5.95
C ILE A 234 9.02 10.19 -6.94
N MET A 235 9.65 9.06 -7.33
CA MET A 235 10.75 9.06 -8.31
C MET A 235 10.30 9.65 -9.66
N GLY A 236 9.13 9.25 -10.16
CA GLY A 236 8.55 9.77 -11.40
C GLY A 236 8.33 11.27 -11.36
N ILE A 237 7.81 11.81 -10.27
CA ILE A 237 7.64 13.26 -10.09
C ILE A 237 9.00 13.98 -10.14
N PHE A 238 10.04 13.46 -9.48
CA PHE A 238 11.37 14.07 -9.53
C PHE A 238 12.02 13.99 -10.92
N VAL A 239 11.83 12.88 -11.65
CA VAL A 239 12.28 12.77 -13.04
C VAL A 239 11.58 13.81 -13.91
N LEU A 240 10.26 13.95 -13.79
CA LEU A 240 9.48 14.94 -14.53
C LEU A 240 9.89 16.38 -14.16
N LEU A 241 10.21 16.66 -12.90
CA LEU A 241 10.74 17.95 -12.46
C LEU A 241 12.12 18.26 -13.06
N ALA A 242 13.00 17.26 -13.13
CA ALA A 242 14.31 17.40 -13.78
C ALA A 242 14.14 17.75 -15.27
N GLN A 243 13.25 17.03 -15.97
CA GLN A 243 12.92 17.32 -17.37
C GLN A 243 12.34 18.72 -17.56
N LYS A 244 11.42 19.14 -16.68
CA LYS A 244 10.84 20.50 -16.72
C LYS A 244 11.88 21.60 -16.52
N THR A 245 12.87 21.36 -15.66
CA THR A 245 13.94 22.34 -15.35
C THR A 245 15.13 22.26 -16.32
N GLY A 246 15.06 21.40 -17.34
CA GLY A 246 16.15 21.20 -18.31
C GLY A 246 17.40 20.56 -17.70
N ARG A 247 17.29 19.96 -16.51
CA ARG A 247 18.41 19.34 -15.80
C ARG A 247 18.49 17.85 -16.13
N MET A 248 19.71 17.35 -16.27
CA MET A 248 19.94 15.90 -16.31
C MET A 248 19.49 15.29 -14.97
N SER A 249 18.59 14.32 -15.04
CA SER A 249 18.14 13.58 -13.86
C SER A 249 19.26 12.68 -13.36
N ASP A 250 19.74 12.95 -12.14
CA ASP A 250 20.71 12.09 -11.45
C ASP A 250 19.94 11.04 -10.64
N SER A 251 19.95 9.80 -11.12
CA SER A 251 19.23 8.68 -10.52
C SER A 251 19.60 8.45 -9.06
N ILE A 252 20.86 8.73 -8.66
CA ILE A 252 21.30 8.58 -7.27
C ILE A 252 20.65 9.64 -6.38
N ARG A 253 20.59 10.90 -6.85
CA ARG A 253 19.93 11.97 -6.08
C ARG A 253 18.45 11.70 -5.89
N ILE A 254 17.78 11.24 -6.94
CA ILE A 254 16.35 10.89 -6.89
C ILE A 254 16.14 9.73 -5.91
N LEU A 255 17.02 8.72 -5.93
CA LEU A 255 16.99 7.59 -4.99
C LEU A 255 17.13 8.06 -3.54
N VAL A 256 18.11 8.91 -3.24
CA VAL A 256 18.37 9.42 -1.88
C VAL A 256 17.24 10.32 -1.38
N ILE A 257 16.71 11.20 -2.23
CA ILE A 257 15.57 12.06 -1.85
C ILE A 257 14.32 11.21 -1.60
N THR A 258 14.06 10.23 -2.46
CA THR A 258 12.90 9.33 -2.30
C THR A 258 13.00 8.52 -1.01
N SER A 259 14.15 7.93 -0.71
CA SER A 259 14.33 7.19 0.55
C SER A 259 14.19 8.10 1.76
N ALA A 260 14.74 9.32 1.72
CA ALA A 260 14.62 10.29 2.79
C ALA A 260 13.15 10.67 3.06
N ILE A 261 12.35 10.95 2.03
CA ILE A 261 10.93 11.28 2.16
C ILE A 261 10.16 10.10 2.77
N MET A 262 10.37 8.88 2.26
CA MET A 262 9.67 7.70 2.77
C MET A 262 10.02 7.41 4.24
N LEU A 263 11.29 7.55 4.62
CA LEU A 263 11.75 7.34 6.00
C LEU A 263 11.29 8.44 6.97
N LEU A 264 11.07 9.67 6.48
CA LEU A 264 10.47 10.74 7.28
C LEU A 264 9.01 10.41 7.63
N VAL A 265 8.27 9.78 6.71
CA VAL A 265 6.87 9.37 6.94
C VAL A 265 6.78 8.14 7.83
N ASN A 266 7.64 7.13 7.60
CA ASN A 266 7.64 5.91 8.39
C ASN A 266 9.09 5.38 8.57
N PRO A 267 9.75 5.68 9.71
CA PRO A 267 11.13 5.23 9.95
C PRO A 267 11.22 3.71 10.15
N MET A 268 10.12 3.06 10.53
CA MET A 268 10.00 1.61 10.67
C MET A 268 10.22 0.88 9.32
N MET A 269 10.12 1.57 8.17
CA MET A 269 10.42 0.96 6.88
C MET A 269 11.90 0.53 6.75
N LEU A 270 12.85 1.23 7.36
CA LEU A 270 14.27 0.89 7.18
C LEU A 270 14.63 -0.47 7.78
N ARG A 271 14.04 -0.81 8.93
CA ARG A 271 14.42 -2.00 9.72
C ARG A 271 13.57 -3.22 9.39
N TRP A 272 12.30 -3.03 9.06
CA TRP A 272 11.32 -4.11 8.95
C TRP A 272 10.69 -4.25 7.55
N ASP A 273 11.23 -3.56 6.53
CA ASP A 273 10.77 -3.69 5.14
C ASP A 273 11.88 -4.22 4.23
N ALA A 274 11.93 -5.54 4.07
CA ALA A 274 12.81 -6.18 3.10
C ALA A 274 12.54 -5.69 1.66
N GLY A 275 11.29 -5.40 1.30
CA GLY A 275 10.93 -4.90 -0.03
C GLY A 275 11.42 -3.48 -0.29
N PHE A 276 11.50 -2.64 0.74
CA PHE A 276 12.19 -1.36 0.68
C PHE A 276 13.69 -1.58 0.49
N GLN A 277 14.33 -2.30 1.42
CA GLN A 277 15.79 -2.52 1.39
C GLN A 277 16.27 -3.09 0.05
N LEU A 278 15.67 -4.21 -0.38
CA LEU A 278 16.04 -4.90 -1.62
C LEU A 278 15.80 -4.01 -2.84
N SER A 279 14.69 -3.27 -2.90
CA SER A 279 14.42 -2.41 -4.06
C SER A 279 15.39 -1.23 -4.16
N PHE A 280 15.75 -0.60 -3.04
CA PHE A 280 16.70 0.51 -3.03
C PHE A 280 18.12 0.01 -3.30
N LEU A 281 18.51 -1.15 -2.75
CA LEU A 281 19.80 -1.79 -3.07
C LEU A 281 19.88 -2.21 -4.54
N ALA A 282 18.82 -2.81 -5.09
CA ALA A 282 18.80 -3.24 -6.48
C ALA A 282 18.96 -2.05 -7.43
N LEU A 283 18.25 -0.93 -7.18
CA LEU A 283 18.39 0.26 -8.00
C LEU A 283 19.76 0.93 -7.84
N LEU A 284 20.31 0.96 -6.61
CA LEU A 284 21.65 1.46 -6.36
C LEU A 284 22.72 0.62 -7.06
N GLY A 285 22.61 -0.70 -6.96
CA GLY A 285 23.47 -1.65 -7.67
C GLY A 285 23.38 -1.45 -9.19
N LEU A 286 22.17 -1.32 -9.73
CA LEU A 286 21.95 -1.06 -11.15
C LEU A 286 22.63 0.24 -11.60
N VAL A 287 22.44 1.34 -10.88
CA VAL A 287 23.02 2.65 -11.24
C VAL A 287 24.55 2.66 -11.13
N LEU A 288 25.12 1.96 -10.14
CA LEU A 288 26.58 1.87 -9.98
C LEU A 288 27.22 0.93 -11.01
N LEU A 289 26.58 -0.21 -11.29
CA LEU A 289 27.05 -1.18 -12.27
C LEU A 289 26.84 -0.69 -13.70
N GLN A 290 25.81 0.12 -13.97
CA GLN A 290 25.55 0.71 -15.28
C GLN A 290 26.80 1.36 -15.85
N LYS A 291 27.48 2.22 -15.07
CA LYS A 291 28.72 2.89 -15.52
C LYS A 291 29.86 1.92 -15.85
N HIS A 292 29.95 0.80 -15.13
CA HIS A 292 30.99 -0.21 -15.36
C HIS A 292 30.66 -1.08 -16.57
N ILE A 293 29.39 -1.42 -16.76
CA ILE A 293 28.89 -2.22 -17.88
C ILE A 293 28.96 -1.41 -19.18
N GLU A 294 28.58 -0.13 -19.19
CA GLU A 294 28.72 0.77 -20.35
C GLU A 294 30.18 0.81 -20.82
N LYS A 295 31.12 0.96 -19.88
CA LYS A 295 32.56 0.96 -20.17
C LYS A 295 33.07 -0.38 -20.72
N LEU A 296 32.52 -1.50 -20.25
CA LEU A 296 32.89 -2.85 -20.70
C LEU A 296 32.33 -3.17 -22.09
N LEU A 297 31.10 -2.74 -22.37
CA LEU A 297 30.38 -3.01 -23.62
C LEU A 297 30.66 -2.01 -24.73
N LYS A 298 31.51 -0.99 -24.51
CA LYS A 298 31.87 0.07 -25.48
C LYS A 298 30.65 0.72 -26.14
N PHE A 299 29.64 1.07 -25.34
CA PHE A 299 28.63 2.06 -25.73
C PHE A 299 29.05 3.44 -25.24
#